data_AF-A0A6B3BXX3-F1
#
_entry.id   AF-A0A6B3BXX3-F1
#
_cell.length_a   1.000
_cell.length_b   1.000
_cell.length_c   1.000
_cell.angle_alpha   90.00
_cell.angle_beta   90.00
_cell.angle_gamma   90.00
#
_symmetry.space_group_name_H-M   'P 1'
#
loop_
_entity.id
_entity.type
_entity.pdbx_description
1 polymer ?
#
loop_
_entity_poly.entity_id
_entity_poly.type
_entity_poly.pdbx_seq_one_letter_code
_entity_poly.pdbx_strand_id
1 'polypeptide(L)'
;MSLCVLALLPATWMFVATGDRLRDVPDVPRTDVAVVFGAGLWGGEPSPYLAHRLDAAAKLYRAGQVKVVLVTGDNSREDYDEPDAMRAYLTRHGVPDARIVSDYAGFDTWDSCVRAKRIFGVDRAVLISQGFHIRRAVALCEAAGVESYGVGVEARHDVTWYYGGAREIFAAGKAALDAVFKPDPRFLGPVEVGVQRALRVNGE
;
A
#
# COMPACT_ATOMS: atom_id res chain seq x y z
N MET A 1 -32.35 -3.83 -15.03
CA MET A 1 -31.91 -2.61 -14.31
C MET A 1 -31.28 -2.91 -12.96
N SER A 2 -31.94 -3.62 -12.03
CA SER A 2 -31.39 -3.87 -10.68
C SER A 2 -30.07 -4.64 -10.65
N LEU A 3 -29.87 -5.59 -11.57
CA LEU A 3 -28.60 -6.33 -11.69
C LEU A 3 -27.40 -5.43 -12.08
N CYS A 4 -27.63 -4.45 -12.97
CA CYS A 4 -26.59 -3.51 -13.40
C CYS A 4 -26.24 -2.52 -12.28
N VAL A 5 -27.23 -2.10 -11.48
CA VAL A 5 -27.00 -1.24 -10.32
C VAL A 5 -26.16 -1.97 -9.28
N LEU A 6 -26.52 -3.20 -8.90
CA LEU A 6 -25.75 -4.02 -7.96
C LEU A 6 -24.32 -4.30 -8.44
N ALA A 7 -24.12 -4.54 -9.74
CA ALA A 7 -22.79 -4.78 -10.31
C ALA A 7 -21.87 -3.55 -10.25
N LEU A 8 -22.42 -2.34 -10.26
CA LEU A 8 -21.63 -1.09 -10.21
C LEU A 8 -21.43 -0.56 -8.78
N LEU A 9 -22.16 -1.07 -7.79
CA LEU A 9 -22.04 -0.63 -6.39
C LEU A 9 -20.60 -0.73 -5.84
N PRO A 10 -19.85 -1.83 -6.02
CA PRO A 10 -18.50 -1.92 -5.47
C PRO A 10 -17.55 -0.87 -6.08
N ALA A 11 -17.63 -0.67 -7.40
CA ALA A 11 -16.87 0.38 -8.07
C ALA A 11 -17.27 1.77 -7.58
N THR A 12 -18.58 2.03 -7.50
CA THR A 12 -19.13 3.31 -7.01
C THR A 12 -18.67 3.59 -5.58
N TRP A 13 -18.72 2.60 -4.69
CA TRP A 13 -18.23 2.72 -3.33
C TRP A 13 -16.75 3.07 -3.30
N MET A 14 -15.89 2.40 -4.08
CA MET A 14 -14.48 2.75 -4.14
C MET A 14 -14.26 4.20 -4.61
N PHE A 15 -15.00 4.66 -5.63
CA PHE A 15 -14.92 6.04 -6.12
C PHE A 15 -15.38 7.06 -5.06
N VAL A 16 -16.48 6.78 -4.35
CA VAL A 16 -17.00 7.66 -3.30
C VAL A 16 -16.08 7.67 -2.08
N ALA A 17 -15.59 6.50 -1.65
CA ALA A 17 -14.69 6.35 -0.50
C ALA A 17 -13.33 7.01 -0.73
N THR A 18 -12.85 7.01 -1.98
CA THR A 18 -11.62 7.73 -2.33
C THR A 18 -11.81 9.23 -2.47
N GLY A 19 -12.95 9.71 -2.99
CA GLY A 19 -13.20 11.14 -3.15
C GLY A 19 -12.02 11.88 -3.81
N ASP A 20 -11.54 12.93 -3.15
CA ASP A 20 -10.38 13.74 -3.54
C ASP A 20 -9.07 13.35 -2.82
N ARG A 21 -9.01 12.14 -2.23
CA ARG A 21 -7.85 11.64 -1.48
C ARG A 21 -6.70 11.17 -2.36
N LEU A 22 -6.93 11.02 -3.67
CA LEU A 22 -5.84 10.74 -4.62
C LEU A 22 -5.08 12.02 -4.93
N ARG A 23 -3.76 11.97 -4.77
CA ARG A 23 -2.87 13.12 -4.94
C ARG A 23 -1.60 12.67 -5.66
N ASP A 24 -0.96 13.61 -6.32
CA ASP A 24 0.39 13.40 -6.83
C ASP A 24 1.41 13.65 -5.72
N VAL A 25 2.64 13.18 -5.94
CA VAL A 25 3.76 13.34 -4.99
C VAL A 25 3.89 14.77 -4.46
N PRO A 26 3.92 15.85 -5.27
CA PRO A 26 4.08 17.20 -4.73
C PRO A 26 2.88 17.70 -3.90
N ASP A 27 1.68 17.18 -4.14
CA ASP A 27 0.43 17.71 -3.59
C ASP A 27 -0.16 16.87 -2.45
N VAL A 28 0.46 15.73 -2.14
CA VAL A 28 -0.01 14.89 -1.03
C VAL A 28 0.27 15.55 0.32
N PRO A 29 -0.72 15.59 1.24
CA PRO A 29 -0.51 16.14 2.58
C PRO A 29 0.63 15.43 3.30
N ARG A 30 1.36 16.18 4.13
CA ARG A 30 2.40 15.60 4.98
C ARG A 30 1.78 14.64 5.99
N THR A 31 2.32 13.43 6.07
CA THR A 31 1.96 12.41 7.06
C THR A 31 3.23 11.85 7.68
N ASP A 32 3.10 11.10 8.77
CA ASP A 32 4.27 10.47 9.39
C ASP A 32 4.73 9.21 8.64
N VAL A 33 3.78 8.48 8.02
CA VAL A 33 4.02 7.16 7.42
C VAL A 33 3.58 7.13 5.96
N ALA A 34 4.43 6.57 5.09
CA ALA A 34 4.03 6.01 3.80
C ALA A 34 3.85 4.50 3.91
N VAL A 35 2.81 3.95 3.26
CA VAL A 35 2.63 2.50 3.10
C VAL A 35 2.82 2.14 1.63
N VAL A 36 3.81 1.30 1.34
CA VAL A 36 4.13 0.83 -0.01
C VAL A 36 3.64 -0.60 -0.15
N PHE A 37 2.71 -0.82 -1.08
CA PHE A 37 2.17 -2.16 -1.35
C PHE A 37 3.10 -2.94 -2.29
N GLY A 38 3.19 -4.25 -2.10
CA GLY A 38 3.89 -5.17 -2.99
C GLY A 38 3.34 -5.24 -4.43
N ALA A 39 4.20 -5.56 -5.38
CA ALA A 39 3.92 -5.72 -6.81
C ALA A 39 4.78 -6.80 -7.50
N GLY A 40 5.38 -7.72 -6.72
CA GLY A 40 6.14 -8.83 -7.26
C GLY A 40 7.64 -8.57 -7.37
N LEU A 41 8.42 -9.65 -7.22
CA LEU A 41 9.86 -9.68 -7.52
C LEU A 41 10.15 -10.42 -8.83
N TRP A 42 11.16 -9.95 -9.56
CA TRP A 42 11.73 -10.62 -10.73
C TRP A 42 13.19 -10.96 -10.44
N GLY A 43 13.48 -12.26 -10.29
CA GLY A 43 14.84 -12.72 -9.98
C GLY A 43 15.38 -12.20 -8.64
N GLY A 44 14.51 -12.02 -7.64
CA GLY A 44 14.86 -11.49 -6.32
C GLY A 44 14.90 -9.96 -6.22
N GLU A 45 14.77 -9.24 -7.32
CA GLU A 45 14.73 -7.77 -7.33
C GLU A 45 13.30 -7.25 -7.54
N PRO A 46 12.98 -6.03 -7.08
CA PRO A 46 11.68 -5.42 -7.34
C PRO A 46 11.32 -5.43 -8.82
N SER A 47 10.10 -5.90 -9.16
CA SER A 47 9.56 -5.74 -10.52
C SER A 47 9.54 -4.26 -10.91
N PRO A 48 9.47 -3.90 -12.20
CA PRO A 48 9.36 -2.50 -12.62
C PRO A 48 8.21 -1.75 -11.95
N TYR A 49 7.08 -2.43 -11.70
CA TYR A 49 5.98 -1.85 -10.93
C TYR A 49 6.31 -1.64 -9.47
N LEU A 50 7.02 -2.58 -8.83
CA LEU A 50 7.44 -2.42 -7.45
C LEU A 50 8.48 -1.31 -7.32
N ALA A 51 9.48 -1.28 -8.20
CA ALA A 51 10.50 -0.24 -8.28
C ALA A 51 9.88 1.17 -8.39
N HIS A 52 8.91 1.39 -9.28
CA HIS A 52 8.24 2.69 -9.38
C HIS A 52 7.51 3.11 -8.09
N ARG A 53 6.92 2.16 -7.34
CA ARG A 53 6.31 2.45 -6.04
C ARG A 53 7.38 2.86 -5.02
N LEU A 54 8.49 2.15 -4.98
CA LEU A 54 9.61 2.42 -4.07
C LEU A 54 10.30 3.74 -4.40
N ASP A 55 10.43 4.09 -5.67
CA ASP A 55 10.95 5.39 -6.12
C ASP A 55 10.07 6.54 -5.64
N ALA A 56 8.75 6.40 -5.73
CA ALA A 56 7.82 7.39 -5.19
C ALA A 56 7.94 7.52 -3.67
N ALA A 57 8.10 6.40 -2.94
CA ALA A 57 8.33 6.42 -1.50
C ALA A 57 9.63 7.14 -1.13
N ALA A 58 10.73 6.85 -1.84
CA ALA A 58 12.00 7.53 -1.63
C ALA A 58 11.91 9.03 -1.94
N LYS A 59 11.15 9.43 -2.98
CA LYS A 59 10.89 10.86 -3.28
C LYS A 59 10.12 11.55 -2.16
N LEU A 60 9.03 10.95 -1.68
CA LEU A 60 8.22 11.51 -0.58
C LEU A 60 9.03 11.63 0.72
N TYR A 61 9.87 10.62 1.01
CA TYR A 61 10.78 10.65 2.15
C TYR A 61 11.80 11.80 2.04
N ARG A 62 12.49 11.92 0.89
CA ARG A 62 13.45 13.01 0.64
C ARG A 62 12.81 14.40 0.66
N ALA A 63 11.55 14.51 0.23
CA ALA A 63 10.79 15.75 0.30
C ALA A 63 10.30 16.10 1.73
N GLY A 64 10.51 15.23 2.71
CA GLY A 64 10.02 15.40 4.08
C GLY A 64 8.49 15.33 4.18
N GLN A 65 7.82 14.74 3.18
CA GLN A 65 6.38 14.53 3.18
C GLN A 65 5.98 13.32 4.01
N VAL A 66 6.90 12.36 4.17
CA VAL A 66 6.78 11.23 5.09
C VAL A 66 8.08 11.04 5.88
N LYS A 67 7.99 10.48 7.08
CA LYS A 67 9.14 10.24 7.96
C LYS A 67 9.55 8.76 8.01
N VAL A 68 8.59 7.86 7.83
CA VAL A 68 8.78 6.40 7.86
C VAL A 68 8.13 5.77 6.65
N VAL A 69 8.78 4.75 6.09
CA VAL A 69 8.24 3.94 4.99
C VAL A 69 7.94 2.55 5.53
N LEU A 70 6.65 2.21 5.64
CA LEU A 70 6.18 0.85 5.89
C LEU A 70 6.03 0.13 4.54
N VAL A 71 6.81 -0.93 4.31
CA VAL A 71 6.70 -1.78 3.13
C VAL A 71 5.92 -3.04 3.51
N THR A 72 4.90 -3.42 2.73
CA THR A 72 4.04 -4.58 3.02
C THR A 72 3.93 -5.48 1.80
N GLY A 73 4.21 -6.78 2.00
CA GLY A 73 4.28 -7.76 0.92
C GLY A 73 4.27 -9.21 1.42
N ASP A 74 4.34 -10.13 0.47
CA ASP A 74 4.31 -11.57 0.70
C ASP A 74 5.71 -12.10 1.06
N ASN A 75 5.77 -12.93 2.11
CA ASN A 75 6.95 -13.72 2.51
C ASN A 75 6.57 -15.18 2.86
N SER A 76 5.56 -15.75 2.19
CA SER A 76 5.03 -17.09 2.49
C SER A 76 5.83 -18.25 1.88
N ARG A 77 6.81 -17.98 1.01
CA ARG A 77 7.62 -19.00 0.34
C ARG A 77 9.09 -18.77 0.69
N GLU A 78 9.83 -19.85 0.91
CA GLU A 78 11.25 -19.80 1.33
C GLU A 78 12.14 -19.07 0.32
N ASP A 79 11.77 -19.05 -0.96
CA ASP A 79 12.50 -18.42 -2.05
C ASP A 79 11.98 -17.01 -2.41
N TYR A 80 11.08 -16.44 -1.61
CA TYR A 80 10.39 -15.19 -1.93
C TYR A 80 10.20 -14.31 -0.69
N ASP A 81 11.04 -13.27 -0.56
CA ASP A 81 10.91 -12.24 0.48
C ASP A 81 10.80 -10.84 -0.16
N GLU A 82 9.57 -10.42 -0.43
CA GLU A 82 9.29 -9.12 -1.04
C GLU A 82 9.62 -7.93 -0.12
N PRO A 83 9.26 -7.92 1.17
CA PRO A 83 9.61 -6.82 2.06
C PRO A 83 11.11 -6.59 2.23
N ASP A 84 11.94 -7.64 2.29
CA ASP A 84 13.39 -7.46 2.38
C ASP A 84 13.98 -6.89 1.07
N ALA A 85 13.50 -7.35 -0.08
CA ALA A 85 13.88 -6.76 -1.37
C ALA A 85 13.48 -5.29 -1.48
N MET A 86 12.27 -4.93 -1.01
CA MET A 86 11.80 -3.54 -0.95
C MET A 86 12.67 -2.68 -0.02
N ARG A 87 13.00 -3.19 1.18
CA ARG A 87 13.85 -2.52 2.15
C ARG A 87 15.25 -2.29 1.59
N ALA A 88 15.88 -3.33 1.03
CA ALA A 88 17.19 -3.23 0.40
C ALA A 88 17.20 -2.20 -0.73
N TYR A 89 16.16 -2.19 -1.56
CA TYR A 89 16.01 -1.20 -2.63
C TYR A 89 15.93 0.23 -2.08
N LEU A 90 15.08 0.50 -1.08
CA LEU A 90 14.94 1.84 -0.48
C LEU A 90 16.24 2.32 0.17
N THR A 91 16.96 1.44 0.85
CA THR A 91 18.28 1.74 1.42
C THR A 91 19.28 2.14 0.34
N ARG A 92 19.34 1.41 -0.78
CA ARG A 92 20.18 1.79 -1.94
C ARG A 92 19.78 3.13 -2.57
N HIS A 93 18.53 3.56 -2.39
CA HIS A 93 17.99 4.83 -2.91
C HIS A 93 17.98 5.96 -1.87
N GLY A 94 18.70 5.78 -0.76
CA GLY A 94 19.00 6.84 0.21
C GLY A 94 17.97 7.03 1.32
N VAL A 95 17.03 6.10 1.50
CA VAL A 95 16.19 6.06 2.71
C VAL A 95 16.99 5.34 3.80
N PRO A 96 17.27 5.96 4.96
CA PRO A 96 17.99 5.27 6.04
C PRO A 96 17.25 4.02 6.49
N ASP A 97 17.99 2.95 6.73
CA ASP A 97 17.43 1.64 7.11
C ASP A 97 16.53 1.73 8.36
N ALA A 98 16.89 2.58 9.32
CA ALA A 98 16.13 2.84 10.54
C ALA A 98 14.78 3.56 10.30
N ARG A 99 14.51 4.02 9.08
CA ARG A 99 13.25 4.67 8.66
C ARG A 99 12.37 3.73 7.83
N ILE A 100 12.80 2.50 7.61
CA ILE A 100 12.05 1.49 6.87
C ILE A 100 11.55 0.43 7.85
N VAL A 101 10.28 0.08 7.74
CA VAL A 101 9.65 -1.00 8.52
C VAL A 101 9.06 -1.99 7.54
N SER A 102 9.31 -3.29 7.77
CA SER A 102 8.86 -4.36 6.89
C SER A 102 7.67 -5.11 7.51
N ASP A 103 6.61 -5.26 6.74
CA ASP A 103 5.47 -6.12 7.03
C ASP A 103 5.47 -7.35 6.11
N TYR A 104 5.78 -8.51 6.70
CA TYR A 104 5.94 -9.80 6.00
C TYR A 104 4.65 -10.61 5.81
N ALA A 105 3.51 -10.05 6.21
CA ALA A 105 2.22 -10.72 6.13
C ALA A 105 1.19 -9.92 5.30
N GLY A 106 1.65 -9.17 4.30
CA GLY A 106 0.83 -8.42 3.35
C GLY A 106 0.41 -9.26 2.14
N PHE A 107 -0.40 -10.31 2.35
CA PHE A 107 -0.78 -11.25 1.27
C PHE A 107 -1.83 -10.70 0.30
N ASP A 108 -2.66 -9.78 0.79
CA ASP A 108 -3.54 -8.98 -0.06
C ASP A 108 -3.71 -7.57 0.51
N THR A 109 -4.40 -6.72 -0.25
CA THR A 109 -4.60 -5.31 0.10
C THR A 109 -5.34 -5.13 1.44
N TRP A 110 -6.29 -6.01 1.77
CA TRP A 110 -7.02 -5.95 3.04
C TRP A 110 -6.10 -6.33 4.20
N ASP A 111 -5.33 -7.41 4.04
CA ASP A 111 -4.34 -7.85 5.02
C ASP A 111 -3.37 -6.71 5.35
N SER A 112 -2.78 -6.09 4.33
CA SER A 112 -1.88 -4.93 4.49
C SER A 112 -2.54 -3.77 5.24
N CYS A 113 -3.78 -3.41 4.90
CA CYS A 113 -4.49 -2.29 5.53
C CYS A 113 -4.83 -2.57 7.01
N VAL A 114 -5.33 -3.77 7.32
CA VAL A 114 -5.66 -4.15 8.70
C VAL A 114 -4.42 -4.27 9.56
N ARG A 115 -3.34 -4.84 9.02
CA ARG A 115 -2.07 -4.96 9.73
C ARG A 115 -1.43 -3.60 9.96
N ALA A 116 -1.43 -2.70 8.97
CA ALA A 116 -0.97 -1.33 9.16
C ALA A 116 -1.66 -0.67 10.38
N LYS A 117 -2.97 -0.82 10.51
CA LYS A 117 -3.73 -0.31 11.66
C LYS A 117 -3.43 -1.03 12.97
N ARG A 118 -3.65 -2.35 13.01
CA ARG A 118 -3.71 -3.12 14.26
C ARG A 118 -2.35 -3.56 14.77
N ILE A 119 -1.40 -3.79 13.86
CA ILE A 119 -0.07 -4.32 14.19
C ILE A 119 0.96 -3.22 14.24
N PHE A 120 0.95 -2.31 13.27
CA PHE A 120 1.92 -1.23 13.19
C PHE A 120 1.41 0.09 13.79
N GLY A 121 0.16 0.15 14.24
CA GLY A 121 -0.41 1.33 14.90
C GLY A 121 -0.48 2.56 13.99
N VAL A 122 -0.67 2.36 12.68
CA VAL A 122 -0.75 3.44 11.69
C VAL A 122 -2.18 3.96 11.64
N ASP A 123 -2.39 5.19 12.13
CA ASP A 123 -3.69 5.86 12.08
C ASP A 123 -3.90 6.68 10.82
N ARG A 124 -2.82 7.24 10.24
CA ARG A 124 -2.84 8.05 9.03
C ARG A 124 -1.63 7.75 8.15
N ALA A 125 -1.86 7.60 6.84
CA ALA A 125 -0.79 7.25 5.89
C ALA A 125 -0.95 7.81 4.48
N VAL A 126 0.17 7.94 3.77
CA VAL A 126 0.19 8.03 2.30
C VAL A 126 0.36 6.62 1.74
N LEU A 127 -0.61 6.15 0.97
CA LEU A 127 -0.57 4.85 0.30
C LEU A 127 0.08 5.01 -1.06
N ILE A 128 0.96 4.08 -1.44
CA ILE A 128 1.68 4.13 -2.70
C ILE A 128 1.44 2.84 -3.48
N SER A 129 0.87 2.98 -4.67
CA SER A 129 0.59 1.86 -5.57
C SER A 129 0.44 2.32 -7.01
N GLN A 130 0.20 1.41 -7.96
CA GLN A 130 -0.12 1.83 -9.34
C GLN A 130 -1.46 2.55 -9.43
N GLY A 131 -1.60 3.45 -10.41
CA GLY A 131 -2.84 4.22 -10.64
C GLY A 131 -4.11 3.38 -10.78
N PHE A 132 -4.03 2.17 -11.37
CA PHE A 132 -5.20 1.29 -11.46
C PHE A 132 -5.62 0.69 -10.10
N HIS A 133 -4.66 0.48 -9.17
CA HIS A 133 -4.89 -0.19 -7.89
C HIS A 133 -5.10 0.78 -6.72
N ILE A 134 -4.57 2.00 -6.81
CA ILE A 134 -4.52 2.93 -5.67
C ILE A 134 -5.90 3.24 -5.08
N ARG A 135 -6.94 3.28 -5.91
CA ARG A 135 -8.32 3.53 -5.43
C ARG A 135 -8.79 2.45 -4.46
N ARG A 136 -8.57 1.18 -4.81
CA ARG A 136 -8.95 0.05 -3.97
C ARG A 136 -8.16 0.05 -2.67
N ALA A 137 -6.87 0.37 -2.74
CA ALA A 137 -6.02 0.47 -1.54
C ALA A 137 -6.53 1.53 -0.56
N VAL A 138 -6.85 2.74 -1.03
CA VAL A 138 -7.41 3.81 -0.19
C VAL A 138 -8.76 3.40 0.39
N ALA A 139 -9.68 2.88 -0.43
CA ALA A 139 -11.00 2.47 0.06
C ALA A 139 -10.93 1.40 1.17
N LEU A 140 -10.05 0.40 1.01
CA LEU A 140 -9.85 -0.65 2.01
C LEU A 140 -9.17 -0.16 3.27
N CYS A 141 -8.16 0.72 3.14
CA CYS A 141 -7.46 1.27 4.31
C CYS A 141 -8.36 2.20 5.13
N GLU A 142 -9.19 3.02 4.48
CA GLU A 142 -10.25 3.78 5.17
C GLU A 142 -11.20 2.85 5.93
N ALA A 143 -11.65 1.76 5.30
CA ALA A 143 -12.54 0.78 5.94
C ALA A 143 -11.88 0.03 7.12
N ALA A 144 -10.56 -0.18 7.05
CA ALA A 144 -9.73 -0.73 8.12
C ALA A 144 -9.42 0.29 9.24
N GLY A 145 -9.78 1.57 9.06
CA GLY A 145 -9.59 2.63 10.04
C GLY A 145 -8.25 3.37 9.94
N VAL A 146 -7.59 3.33 8.78
CA VAL A 146 -6.41 4.14 8.45
C VAL A 146 -6.86 5.31 7.59
N GLU A 147 -6.74 6.53 8.10
CA GLU A 147 -6.99 7.73 7.30
C GLU A 147 -5.92 7.87 6.22
N SER A 148 -6.31 7.86 4.96
CA SER A 148 -5.38 7.65 3.86
C SER A 148 -5.50 8.66 2.74
N TYR A 149 -4.35 9.00 2.17
CA TYR A 149 -4.20 9.64 0.87
C TYR A 149 -3.50 8.67 -0.08
N GLY A 150 -3.88 8.65 -1.35
CA GLY A 150 -3.32 7.72 -2.33
C GLY A 150 -2.44 8.42 -3.35
N VAL A 151 -1.22 7.92 -3.55
CA VAL A 151 -0.34 8.30 -4.66
C VAL A 151 -0.32 7.15 -5.67
N GLY A 152 -0.94 7.39 -6.82
CA GLY A 152 -0.94 6.47 -7.95
C GLY A 152 0.30 6.68 -8.81
N VAL A 153 1.26 5.76 -8.77
CA VAL A 153 2.44 5.85 -9.65
C VAL A 153 2.09 5.42 -11.06
N GLU A 154 2.68 6.13 -12.03
CA GLU A 154 2.53 5.80 -13.43
C GLU A 154 3.16 4.44 -13.76
N ALA A 155 2.50 3.77 -14.69
CA ALA A 155 2.87 2.47 -15.19
C ALA A 155 2.80 2.53 -16.71
N ARG A 156 3.71 1.83 -17.39
CA ARG A 156 3.60 1.66 -18.84
C ARG A 156 2.29 0.91 -19.15
N HIS A 157 1.51 1.44 -20.10
CA HIS A 157 0.25 0.83 -20.53
C HIS A 157 0.51 -0.42 -21.41
N ASP A 158 1.09 -1.45 -20.79
CA ASP A 158 1.37 -2.75 -21.40
C ASP A 158 0.26 -3.77 -21.12
N VAL A 159 0.42 -5.00 -21.60
CA VAL A 159 -0.54 -6.09 -21.37
C VAL A 159 -0.77 -6.33 -19.87
N THR A 160 0.28 -6.23 -19.05
CA THR A 160 0.21 -6.40 -17.60
C THR A 160 -0.67 -5.32 -16.96
N TRP A 161 -0.57 -4.07 -17.43
CA TRP A 161 -1.39 -2.97 -16.97
C TRP A 161 -2.87 -3.18 -17.29
N TYR A 162 -3.20 -3.54 -18.52
CA TYR A 162 -4.59 -3.81 -18.93
C TYR A 162 -5.18 -4.99 -18.17
N TYR A 163 -4.39 -6.05 -17.98
CA TYR A 163 -4.77 -7.19 -17.16
C TYR A 163 -5.04 -6.77 -15.70
N GLY A 164 -4.18 -5.92 -15.13
CA GLY A 164 -4.38 -5.32 -13.82
C GLY A 164 -5.70 -4.55 -13.72
N GLY A 165 -5.98 -3.68 -14.70
CA GLY A 165 -7.24 -2.93 -14.77
C GLY A 165 -8.48 -3.84 -14.83
N ALA A 166 -8.44 -4.91 -15.62
CA ALA A 166 -9.55 -5.88 -15.69
C ALA A 166 -9.73 -6.62 -14.36
N ARG A 167 -8.63 -7.02 -13.71
CA ARG A 167 -8.66 -7.65 -12.39
C ARG A 167 -9.30 -6.74 -11.33
N GLU A 168 -9.09 -5.43 -11.40
CA GLU A 168 -9.66 -4.49 -10.44
C GLU A 168 -11.20 -4.47 -10.44
N ILE A 169 -11.85 -4.82 -11.55
CA ILE A 169 -13.33 -4.95 -11.60
C ILE A 169 -13.80 -6.06 -10.65
N PHE A 170 -13.13 -7.21 -10.68
CA PHE A 170 -13.46 -8.33 -9.78
C PHE A 170 -12.98 -8.06 -8.35
N ALA A 171 -11.81 -7.44 -8.21
CA ALA A 171 -11.25 -7.10 -6.91
C ALA A 171 -12.10 -6.04 -6.16
N ALA A 172 -12.83 -5.18 -6.88
CA ALA A 172 -13.80 -4.27 -6.29
C ALA A 172 -14.88 -5.00 -5.49
N GLY A 173 -15.43 -6.10 -6.03
CA GLY A 173 -16.43 -6.92 -5.37
C GLY A 173 -15.90 -7.55 -4.09
N LYS A 174 -14.72 -8.18 -4.14
CA LYS A 174 -14.03 -8.71 -2.95
C LYS A 174 -13.79 -7.60 -1.92
N ALA A 175 -13.28 -6.45 -2.36
CA ALA A 175 -12.97 -5.34 -1.47
C ALA A 175 -14.20 -4.81 -0.73
N ALA A 176 -15.36 -4.74 -1.41
CA ALA A 176 -16.60 -4.36 -0.77
C ALA A 176 -17.03 -5.39 0.30
N LEU A 177 -16.87 -6.69 0.03
CA LEU A 177 -17.13 -7.74 1.03
C LEU A 177 -16.17 -7.63 2.21
N ASP A 178 -14.87 -7.47 1.97
CA ASP A 178 -13.86 -7.31 3.03
C ASP A 178 -14.17 -6.08 3.91
N ALA A 179 -14.55 -4.96 3.30
CA ALA A 179 -14.91 -3.74 4.03
C ALA A 179 -16.19 -3.89 4.87
N VAL A 180 -17.15 -4.70 4.44
CA VAL A 180 -18.41 -4.96 5.15
C VAL A 180 -18.21 -5.96 6.29
N PHE A 181 -17.56 -7.08 6.02
CA PHE A 181 -17.40 -8.17 6.99
C PHE A 181 -16.20 -8.01 7.90
N LYS A 182 -15.21 -7.23 7.48
CA LYS A 182 -13.96 -6.94 8.19
C LYS A 182 -13.29 -8.21 8.74
N PRO A 183 -13.01 -9.21 7.89
CA PRO A 183 -12.38 -10.44 8.35
C PRO A 183 -11.00 -10.15 8.97
N ASP A 184 -10.58 -11.00 9.90
CA ASP A 184 -9.19 -10.96 10.37
C ASP A 184 -8.24 -11.30 9.21
N PRO A 185 -7.05 -10.66 9.15
CA PRO A 185 -6.09 -10.92 8.10
C PRO A 185 -5.53 -12.33 8.24
N ARG A 186 -5.01 -12.87 7.13
CA ARG A 186 -4.51 -14.27 7.11
C ARG A 186 -3.52 -14.57 8.23
N PHE A 187 -2.67 -13.59 8.54
CA PHE A 187 -1.78 -13.63 9.69
C PHE A 187 -1.82 -12.27 10.40
N LEU A 188 -2.36 -12.24 11.62
CA LEU A 188 -2.38 -11.02 12.44
C LEU A 188 -1.05 -10.81 13.17
N GLY A 189 -0.46 -11.84 13.77
CA GLY A 189 0.81 -11.71 14.51
C GLY A 189 0.71 -10.80 15.76
N PRO A 190 1.81 -10.61 16.51
CA PRO A 190 1.88 -9.70 17.65
C PRO A 190 1.96 -8.23 17.18
N VAL A 191 1.57 -7.30 18.05
CA VAL A 191 1.75 -5.85 17.81
C VAL A 191 3.24 -5.52 17.66
N GLU A 192 3.58 -4.75 16.64
CA GLU A 192 4.94 -4.34 16.32
C GLU A 192 5.15 -2.86 16.58
N VAL A 193 6.23 -2.52 17.30
CA VAL A 193 6.59 -1.13 17.64
C VAL A 193 7.57 -0.51 16.63
N GLY A 194 7.76 -1.13 15.47
CA GLY A 194 8.75 -0.74 14.46
C GLY A 194 8.51 0.68 13.94
N VAL A 195 7.26 1.00 13.59
CA VAL A 195 6.89 2.35 13.11
C VAL A 195 7.13 3.40 14.18
N GLN A 196 6.70 3.16 15.42
CA GLN A 196 6.86 4.10 16.54
C GLN A 196 8.34 4.30 16.88
N ARG A 197 9.15 3.24 16.80
CA ARG A 197 10.61 3.34 16.96
C ARG A 197 11.23 4.17 15.84
N ALA A 198 10.89 3.88 14.58
CA ALA A 198 11.40 4.59 13.42
C ALA A 198 11.03 6.08 13.42
N LEU A 199 9.86 6.45 13.97
CA LEU A 199 9.45 7.85 14.13
C LEU A 199 10.26 8.60 15.20
N ARG A 200 10.73 7.90 16.24
CA ARG A 200 11.52 8.50 17.35
C ARG A 200 12.99 8.66 17.05
N VAL A 201 13.51 8.02 16.01
CA VAL A 201 14.88 8.27 15.54
C VAL A 201 14.94 9.76 15.18
N ASN A 202 15.70 10.55 15.92
CA ASN A 202 16.00 11.92 15.51
C ASN A 202 17.07 11.83 14.41
N GLY A 203 16.95 12.64 13.37
CA GLY A 203 17.99 12.71 12.34
C GLY A 203 19.27 13.23 12.99
N GLU A 204 20.24 12.33 13.17
CA GLU A 204 21.64 12.69 13.42
C GLU A 204 22.27 13.28 12.16
#